data_AF-A0A5J4SLE2-F1
#
_entry.id   AF-A0A5J4SLE2-F1
#
_cell.length_a   1.000
_cell.length_b   1.000
_cell.length_c   1.000
_cell.angle_alpha   90.00
_cell.angle_beta   90.00
_cell.angle_gamma   90.00
#
_symmetry.space_group_name_H-M   'P 1'
#
loop_
_entity.id
_entity.type
_entity.pdbx_description
1 polymer ?
#
loop_
_entity_poly.entity_id
_entity_poly.type
_entity_poly.pdbx_seq_one_letter_code
_entity_poly.pdbx_strand_id
1 'polypeptide(L)'
;MNDFLHHFEECIDKTFAVTGEASKRLIAEQETISIQIKSQGKYLLYEFDKPNKDIYPFFNPVPTLKIKADYLILKQHKDKIYALVVELKQKNGNPLPQIQATKHFVEYIIKCVSRVKKADYSDNLELRGIKYSKLRKSSTAPLVEYDKFNNTSLTGNTLNVELYLK
;
A
#
# COMPACT_ATOMS: atom_id res chain seq x y z
N MET A 1 -14.64 17.96 10.27
CA MET A 1 -13.68 16.85 10.49
C MET A 1 -13.07 16.56 9.12
N ASN A 2 -11.76 16.78 8.94
CA ASN A 2 -11.11 16.50 7.66
C ASN A 2 -11.03 14.99 7.47
N ASP A 3 -11.92 14.42 6.66
CA ASP A 3 -11.87 13.00 6.28
C ASP A 3 -10.84 12.85 5.15
N PHE A 4 -9.60 12.55 5.53
CA PHE A 4 -8.50 12.33 4.58
C PHE A 4 -8.86 11.24 3.55
N LEU A 5 -9.52 10.16 3.98
CA LEU A 5 -9.85 9.05 3.09
C LEU A 5 -10.82 9.53 2.01
N HIS A 6 -11.86 10.27 2.40
CA HIS A 6 -12.79 10.87 1.43
C HIS A 6 -12.08 11.81 0.44
N HIS A 7 -11.23 12.70 0.95
CA HIS A 7 -10.47 13.62 0.11
C HIS A 7 -9.52 12.92 -0.87
N PHE A 8 -8.89 11.83 -0.44
CA PHE A 8 -8.03 11.01 -1.29
C PHE A 8 -8.84 10.32 -2.40
N GLU A 9 -9.99 9.73 -2.05
CA GLU A 9 -10.90 9.07 -3.01
C GLU A 9 -11.39 10.02 -4.11
N GLU A 10 -11.58 11.31 -3.79
CA GLU A 10 -11.99 12.32 -4.76
C GLU A 10 -10.88 12.74 -5.74
N CYS A 11 -9.61 12.57 -5.38
CA CYS A 11 -8.48 13.07 -6.17
C CYS A 11 -7.79 11.99 -7.01
N ILE A 12 -7.97 10.70 -6.68
CA ILE A 12 -7.32 9.60 -7.37
C ILE A 12 -8.26 8.91 -8.36
N ASP A 13 -7.69 8.48 -9.49
CA ASP A 13 -8.39 7.70 -10.50
C ASP A 13 -8.99 6.42 -9.88
N LYS A 14 -10.32 6.37 -9.86
CA LYS A 14 -11.10 5.27 -9.29
C LYS A 14 -10.85 3.93 -10.00
N THR A 15 -10.25 3.93 -11.18
CA THR A 15 -9.89 2.68 -11.88
C THR A 15 -8.79 1.90 -11.16
N PHE A 16 -8.02 2.53 -10.27
CA PHE A 16 -7.06 1.83 -9.40
C PHE A 16 -7.68 1.37 -8.07
N ALA A 17 -8.83 1.91 -7.67
CA ALA A 17 -9.49 1.54 -6.42
C ALA A 17 -10.03 0.10 -6.50
N VAL A 18 -9.89 -0.65 -5.41
CA VAL A 18 -10.45 -1.99 -5.24
C VAL A 18 -11.60 -1.90 -4.25
N THR A 19 -12.81 -2.26 -4.69
CA THR A 19 -14.05 -2.07 -3.94
C THR A 19 -14.81 -3.39 -3.73
N GLY A 20 -15.87 -3.36 -2.92
CA GLY A 20 -16.72 -4.53 -2.66
C GLY A 20 -15.96 -5.68 -1.98
N GLU A 21 -16.34 -6.92 -2.29
CA GLU A 21 -15.70 -8.11 -1.71
C GLU A 21 -14.21 -8.26 -2.09
N ALA A 22 -13.81 -7.74 -3.26
CA ALA A 22 -12.42 -7.76 -3.70
C ALA A 22 -11.51 -6.96 -2.77
N SER A 23 -12.03 -5.90 -2.14
CA SER A 23 -11.25 -5.06 -1.21
C SER A 23 -10.72 -5.84 0.01
N LYS A 24 -11.31 -7.00 0.33
CA LYS A 24 -10.93 -7.82 1.48
C LYS A 24 -9.73 -8.73 1.19
N ARG A 25 -9.14 -8.69 -0.01
CA ARG A 25 -8.06 -9.59 -0.40
C ARG A 25 -7.01 -8.86 -1.24
N LEU A 26 -5.75 -9.29 -1.08
CA LEU A 26 -4.68 -9.00 -2.03
C LEU A 26 -4.46 -10.24 -2.88
N ILE A 27 -4.40 -10.09 -4.20
CA ILE A 27 -4.29 -11.20 -5.14
C ILE A 27 -3.09 -10.94 -6.05
N ALA A 28 -2.21 -11.92 -6.16
CA ALA A 28 -1.24 -11.93 -7.25
C ALA A 28 -1.77 -12.87 -8.33
N GLU A 29 -2.27 -12.31 -9.44
CA GLU A 29 -3.03 -13.04 -10.48
C GLU A 29 -2.24 -14.21 -11.08
N GLN A 30 -0.92 -14.08 -11.18
CA GLN A 30 -0.05 -15.12 -11.76
C GLN A 30 0.29 -16.26 -10.78
N GLU A 31 -0.06 -16.13 -9.50
CA GLU A 31 0.77 -16.70 -8.42
C GLU A 31 -0.03 -17.53 -7.38
N THR A 32 -1.35 -17.71 -7.53
CA THR A 32 -2.23 -18.37 -6.52
C THR A 32 -2.00 -17.90 -5.06
N ILE A 33 -1.56 -16.65 -4.90
CA ILE A 33 -1.46 -15.98 -3.60
C ILE A 33 -2.76 -15.20 -3.41
N SER A 34 -3.47 -15.53 -2.35
CA SER A 34 -4.59 -14.74 -1.85
C SER A 34 -4.35 -14.47 -0.37
N ILE A 35 -4.24 -13.20 -0.03
CA ILE A 35 -4.02 -12.74 1.34
C ILE A 35 -5.28 -12.05 1.79
N GLN A 36 -5.91 -12.56 2.85
CA GLN A 36 -7.06 -11.92 3.45
C GLN A 36 -6.63 -10.67 4.23
N ILE A 37 -7.26 -9.54 3.94
CA ILE A 37 -7.08 -8.32 4.74
C ILE A 37 -8.03 -8.40 5.92
N LYS A 38 -7.50 -8.24 7.13
CA LYS A 38 -8.27 -8.03 8.36
C LYS A 38 -8.02 -6.61 8.84
N SER A 39 -9.09 -5.84 8.94
CA SER A 39 -9.06 -4.43 9.30
C SER A 39 -10.39 -4.08 9.96
N GLN A 40 -10.34 -3.32 11.04
CA GLN A 40 -11.47 -2.70 11.73
C GLN A 40 -11.69 -1.28 11.18
N GLY A 41 -12.94 -0.91 10.91
CA GLY A 41 -13.26 0.41 10.38
C GLY A 41 -12.86 0.60 8.91
N LYS A 42 -12.95 1.85 8.44
CA LYS A 42 -12.75 2.22 7.02
C LYS A 42 -11.26 2.18 6.66
N TYR A 43 -10.96 1.62 5.49
CA TYR A 43 -9.68 1.74 4.80
C TYR A 43 -9.96 1.83 3.30
N LEU A 44 -8.98 2.31 2.54
CA LEU A 44 -8.99 2.27 1.07
C LEU A 44 -7.95 1.27 0.59
N LEU A 45 -8.27 0.55 -0.48
CA LEU A 45 -7.34 -0.34 -1.17
C LEU A 45 -7.21 0.13 -2.62
N TYR A 46 -5.97 0.30 -3.06
CA TYR A 46 -5.61 0.59 -4.44
C TYR A 46 -4.64 -0.47 -4.95
N GLU A 47 -4.85 -0.89 -6.20
CA GLU A 47 -3.97 -1.80 -6.93
C GLU A 47 -3.27 -0.98 -8.02
N PHE A 48 -1.96 -0.80 -7.88
CA PHE A 48 -1.16 0.04 -8.76
C PHE A 48 -0.51 -0.75 -9.90
N ASP A 49 -0.26 -2.04 -9.71
CA ASP A 49 0.19 -2.93 -10.78
C ASP A 49 -0.96 -3.61 -11.51
N LYS A 50 -1.75 -2.79 -12.20
CA LYS A 50 -2.84 -3.27 -13.08
C LYS A 50 -2.35 -3.44 -14.52
N PRO A 51 -2.71 -4.55 -15.20
CA PRO A 51 -2.50 -4.69 -16.63
C PRO A 51 -3.09 -3.50 -17.41
N ASN A 52 -2.36 -3.01 -18.42
CA ASN A 52 -2.79 -1.92 -19.31
C ASN A 52 -3.10 -0.58 -18.62
N LYS A 53 -2.60 -0.38 -17.40
CA LYS A 53 -2.70 0.88 -16.66
C LYS A 53 -1.32 1.33 -16.22
N ASP A 54 -1.03 2.61 -16.39
CA ASP A 54 0.24 3.20 -16.01
C ASP A 54 0.01 4.35 -15.04
N ILE A 55 0.56 4.23 -13.83
CA ILE A 55 0.56 5.30 -12.82
C ILE A 55 1.62 6.37 -13.12
N TYR A 56 2.52 6.11 -14.08
CA TYR A 56 3.63 6.98 -14.46
C TYR A 56 3.60 7.38 -15.95
N PRO A 57 2.49 7.94 -16.46
CA PRO A 57 2.29 8.16 -17.89
C PRO A 57 3.29 9.17 -18.51
N PHE A 58 3.90 10.02 -17.69
CA PHE A 58 4.84 11.06 -18.16
C PHE A 58 6.26 10.55 -18.41
N PHE A 59 6.65 9.40 -17.85
CA PHE A 59 8.02 8.92 -17.94
C PHE A 59 8.22 8.05 -19.19
N ASN A 60 9.44 8.12 -19.75
CA ASN A 60 9.90 7.18 -20.76
C ASN A 60 10.05 5.76 -20.16
N PRO A 61 10.07 4.69 -20.99
CA PRO A 61 10.29 3.33 -20.54
C PRO A 61 11.77 3.07 -20.20
N VAL A 62 12.32 3.84 -19.26
CA VAL A 62 13.67 3.65 -18.72
C VAL A 62 13.61 2.48 -17.72
N PRO A 63 14.55 1.51 -17.79
CA PRO A 63 14.60 0.42 -16.83
C PRO A 63 14.55 0.95 -15.40
N THR A 64 13.75 0.31 -14.56
CA THR A 64 13.53 0.66 -13.14
C THR A 64 12.80 1.98 -12.86
N LEU A 65 12.59 2.87 -13.83
CA LEU A 65 11.95 4.17 -13.58
C LEU A 65 10.46 4.04 -13.22
N LYS A 66 9.77 3.09 -13.87
CA LYS A 66 8.33 2.85 -13.68
C LYS A 66 8.03 1.70 -12.72
N ILE A 67 8.99 1.29 -11.89
CA ILE A 67 8.76 0.23 -10.91
C ILE A 67 7.80 0.71 -9.83
N LYS A 68 6.98 -0.21 -9.34
CA LYS A 68 5.93 0.07 -8.38
C LYS A 68 5.59 -1.20 -7.63
N ALA A 69 5.11 -1.04 -6.41
CA ALA A 69 4.52 -2.11 -5.64
C ALA A 69 3.11 -2.44 -6.14
N ASP A 70 2.63 -3.64 -5.83
CA ASP A 70 1.33 -4.12 -6.27
C ASP A 70 0.18 -3.29 -5.70
N TYR A 71 0.20 -3.03 -4.39
CA TYR A 71 -0.94 -2.43 -3.67
C TYR A 71 -0.55 -1.28 -2.74
N LEU A 72 -1.55 -0.43 -2.48
CA LEU A 72 -1.54 0.58 -1.43
C LEU A 72 -2.79 0.40 -0.55
N ILE A 73 -2.60 0.32 0.76
CA ILE A 73 -3.67 0.42 1.76
C ILE A 73 -3.56 1.76 2.46
N LEU A 74 -4.63 2.55 2.46
CA LEU A 74 -4.72 3.79 3.22
C LEU A 74 -5.68 3.63 4.37
N LYS A 75 -5.26 4.06 5.55
CA LYS A 75 -6.10 4.04 6.74
C LYS A 75 -5.78 5.19 7.66
N GLN A 76 -6.82 5.83 8.18
CA GLN A 76 -6.68 6.81 9.25
C GLN A 76 -6.86 6.12 10.59
N HIS A 77 -5.95 6.36 11.53
CA HIS A 77 -6.04 5.84 12.89
C HIS A 77 -5.52 6.87 13.88
N LYS A 78 -6.42 7.30 14.78
CA LYS A 78 -6.22 8.50 15.62
C LYS A 78 -5.91 9.70 14.70
N ASP A 79 -4.87 10.45 15.02
CA ASP A 79 -4.46 11.63 14.27
C ASP A 79 -3.48 11.32 13.12
N LYS A 80 -3.19 10.03 12.87
CA LYS A 80 -2.23 9.59 11.86
C LYS A 80 -2.89 8.96 10.64
N ILE A 81 -2.25 9.16 9.49
CA ILE A 81 -2.58 8.54 8.21
C ILE A 81 -1.52 7.50 7.91
N TYR A 82 -1.94 6.25 7.77
CA TYR A 82 -1.06 5.15 7.43
C TYR A 82 -1.21 4.81 5.96
N ALA A 83 -0.09 4.84 5.24
CA ALA A 83 0.04 4.39 3.87
C ALA A 83 0.91 3.12 3.85
N LEU A 84 0.24 1.97 3.77
CA LEU A 84 0.89 0.67 3.68
C LEU A 84 1.11 0.32 2.21
N VAL A 85 2.36 0.44 1.76
CA VAL A 85 2.80 0.06 0.41
C VAL A 85 3.15 -1.41 0.44
N VAL A 86 2.34 -2.24 -0.24
CA VAL A 86 2.42 -3.69 -0.16
C VAL A 86 2.92 -4.26 -1.48
N GLU A 87 4.00 -5.03 -1.37
CA GLU A 87 4.60 -5.80 -2.46
C GLU A 87 4.42 -7.29 -2.16
N LEU A 88 3.76 -8.01 -3.07
CA LEU A 88 3.54 -9.44 -3.03
C LEU A 88 4.70 -10.16 -3.73
N LYS A 89 5.51 -10.87 -2.95
CA LYS A 89 6.67 -11.63 -3.44
C LYS A 89 6.37 -13.10 -3.64
N GLN A 90 6.94 -13.63 -4.72
CA GLN A 90 7.03 -15.05 -5.02
C GLN A 90 8.46 -15.61 -5.11
N LYS A 91 9.46 -14.81 -5.52
CA LYS A 91 10.86 -15.24 -5.71
C LYS A 91 11.89 -14.25 -5.15
N ASN A 92 13.17 -14.66 -5.19
CA ASN A 92 14.38 -14.03 -4.61
C ASN A 92 14.75 -12.60 -5.09
N GLY A 93 13.82 -11.81 -5.65
CA GLY A 93 14.10 -10.42 -6.02
C GLY A 93 14.07 -9.47 -4.82
N ASN A 94 14.79 -8.35 -4.89
CA ASN A 94 14.73 -7.29 -3.88
C ASN A 94 13.42 -6.45 -4.05
N PRO A 95 12.47 -6.46 -3.09
CA PRO A 95 11.24 -5.62 -3.16
C PRO A 95 11.51 -4.13 -2.96
N LEU A 96 12.63 -3.80 -2.32
CA LEU A 96 12.87 -2.47 -1.77
C LEU A 96 12.80 -1.37 -2.84
N PRO A 97 13.32 -1.54 -4.06
CA PRO A 97 13.19 -0.53 -5.10
C PRO A 97 11.72 -0.22 -5.46
N GLN A 98 10.86 -1.24 -5.58
CA GLN A 98 9.42 -1.07 -5.86
C GLN A 98 8.70 -0.36 -4.71
N ILE A 99 8.95 -0.82 -3.47
CA ILE A 99 8.37 -0.20 -2.27
C ILE A 99 8.80 1.26 -2.16
N GLN A 100 10.09 1.55 -2.36
CA GLN A 100 10.62 2.91 -2.24
C GLN A 100 10.08 3.83 -3.33
N ALA A 101 10.06 3.38 -4.59
CA ALA A 101 9.47 4.15 -5.69
C ALA A 101 8.00 4.46 -5.42
N THR A 102 7.21 3.48 -4.97
CA THR A 102 5.81 3.70 -4.64
C THR A 102 5.63 4.58 -3.41
N LYS A 103 6.49 4.51 -2.38
CA LYS A 103 6.46 5.44 -1.24
C LYS A 103 6.62 6.90 -1.71
N HIS A 104 7.57 7.18 -2.61
CA HIS A 104 7.73 8.51 -3.18
C HIS A 104 6.51 8.96 -4.00
N PHE A 105 5.91 8.05 -4.77
CA PHE A 105 4.68 8.33 -5.50
C PHE A 105 3.51 8.66 -4.56
N VAL A 106 3.35 7.90 -3.48
CA VAL A 106 2.30 8.14 -2.48
C VAL A 106 2.51 9.47 -1.76
N GLU A 107 3.74 9.80 -1.40
CA GLU A 107 4.08 11.10 -0.82
C GLU A 107 3.72 12.25 -1.77
N TYR A 108 4.04 12.12 -3.06
CA TYR A 108 3.65 13.08 -4.09
C TYR A 108 2.13 13.25 -4.21
N ILE A 109 1.38 12.14 -4.23
CA ILE A 109 -0.09 12.17 -4.26
C ILE A 109 -0.62 12.93 -3.05
N ILE A 110 -0.15 12.60 -1.85
CA ILE A 110 -0.67 13.17 -0.61
C ILE A 110 -0.39 14.67 -0.55
N LYS A 111 0.77 15.14 -1.04
CA LYS A 111 1.05 16.58 -1.20
C LYS A 111 0.07 17.24 -2.17
N CYS A 112 -0.28 16.56 -3.26
CA CYS A 112 -1.27 17.05 -4.22
C CYS A 112 -2.68 17.13 -3.61
N VAL A 113 -3.13 16.09 -2.89
CA VAL A 113 -4.40 16.08 -2.16
C VAL A 113 -4.44 17.22 -1.13
N SER A 114 -3.37 17.36 -0.35
CA SER A 114 -3.25 18.40 0.68
C SER A 114 -3.42 19.80 0.07
N ARG A 115 -2.72 20.06 -1.05
CA ARG A 115 -2.80 21.32 -1.79
C ARG A 115 -4.19 21.61 -2.33
N VAL A 116 -4.82 20.64 -2.99
CA VAL A 116 -6.15 20.82 -3.63
C VAL A 116 -7.25 21.00 -2.58
N LYS A 117 -7.15 20.29 -1.45
CA LYS A 117 -8.14 20.33 -0.37
C LYS A 117 -7.88 21.39 0.69
N LYS A 118 -6.74 22.12 0.58
CA LYS A 118 -6.31 23.13 1.56
C LYS A 118 -6.28 22.57 2.99
N ALA A 119 -5.80 21.34 3.13
CA ALA A 119 -5.68 20.62 4.39
C ALA A 119 -4.32 19.96 4.46
N ASP A 120 -3.61 20.08 5.58
CA ASP A 120 -2.28 19.49 5.72
C ASP A 120 -2.36 18.04 6.24
N TYR A 121 -1.93 17.10 5.41
CA TYR A 121 -1.85 15.68 5.73
C TYR A 121 -0.42 15.17 5.87
N SER A 122 0.58 15.99 5.52
CA SER A 122 1.96 15.54 5.38
C SER A 122 2.58 15.23 6.73
N ASP A 123 2.32 16.08 7.73
CA ASP A 123 2.87 15.95 9.09
C ASP A 123 2.36 14.71 9.83
N ASN A 124 1.22 14.16 9.40
CA ASN A 124 0.57 13.01 10.02
C ASN A 124 0.74 11.72 9.21
N LEU A 125 1.53 11.74 8.14
CA LEU A 125 1.69 10.61 7.22
C LEU A 125 2.77 9.62 7.71
N GLU A 126 2.37 8.37 7.86
CA GLU A 126 3.23 7.23 8.16
C GLU A 126 3.29 6.28 6.95
N LEU A 127 4.42 6.31 6.23
CA LEU A 127 4.69 5.42 5.10
C LEU A 127 5.35 4.12 5.55
N ARG A 128 4.67 2.99 5.36
CA ARG A 128 5.17 1.67 5.75
C ARG A 128 5.24 0.75 4.54
N GLY A 129 6.40 0.13 4.34
CA GLY A 129 6.61 -0.85 3.29
C GLY A 129 6.37 -2.25 3.83
N ILE A 130 5.57 -3.05 3.13
CA ILE A 130 5.28 -4.42 3.52
C ILE A 130 5.69 -5.32 2.37
N LYS A 131 6.77 -6.08 2.61
CA LYS A 131 7.13 -7.23 1.78
C LYS A 131 6.32 -8.42 2.25
N TYR A 132 5.40 -8.90 1.42
CA TYR A 132 4.61 -10.07 1.77
C TYR A 132 5.09 -11.29 0.99
N SER A 133 5.35 -12.42 1.65
CA SER A 133 5.77 -13.66 0.99
C SER A 133 5.02 -14.88 1.52
N LYS A 134 4.81 -15.90 0.68
CA LYS A 134 4.14 -17.14 1.11
C LYS A 134 5.17 -18.10 1.69
N LEU A 135 5.13 -18.34 3.01
CA LEU A 135 5.86 -19.44 3.66
C LEU A 135 4.92 -20.26 4.57
N ARG A 136 5.30 -21.52 4.84
CA ARG A 136 4.51 -22.52 5.58
C ARG A 136 3.99 -21.97 6.92
N LYS A 137 2.79 -22.40 7.30
CA LYS A 137 2.09 -22.04 8.55
C LYS A 137 3.08 -21.94 9.73
N SER A 138 3.31 -20.71 10.20
CA SER A 138 3.88 -20.47 11.53
C SER A 138 2.73 -20.37 12.53
N SER A 139 2.87 -20.99 13.69
CA SER A 139 1.89 -21.00 14.78
C SER A 139 2.00 -19.79 15.71
N THR A 140 3.00 -18.92 15.53
CA THR A 140 3.25 -17.77 16.41
C THR A 140 2.78 -16.48 15.75
N ALA A 141 2.14 -15.60 16.53
CA ALA A 141 1.74 -14.27 16.07
C ALA A 141 2.99 -13.50 15.55
N PRO A 142 2.94 -12.92 14.35
CA PRO A 142 4.10 -12.23 13.79
C PRO A 142 4.40 -10.96 14.60
N LEU A 143 5.61 -10.86 15.15
CA LEU A 143 6.13 -9.60 15.64
C LEU A 143 6.46 -8.73 14.43
N VAL A 144 5.85 -7.55 14.33
CA VAL A 144 6.14 -6.59 13.25
C VAL A 144 7.32 -5.72 13.67
N GLU A 145 8.49 -6.04 13.14
CA GLU A 145 9.70 -5.24 13.24
C GLU A 145 9.94 -4.45 11.96
N TYR A 146 10.36 -3.19 12.11
CA TYR A 146 10.66 -2.31 10.98
C TYR A 146 12.16 -2.12 10.84
N ASP A 147 12.64 -2.08 9.59
CA ASP A 147 13.97 -1.59 9.27
C ASP A 147 14.06 -0.06 9.41
N LYS A 148 15.27 0.48 9.23
CA LYS A 148 15.53 1.93 9.27
C LYS A 148 14.78 2.76 8.22
N PHE A 149 14.10 2.12 7.28
CA PHE A 149 13.32 2.74 6.20
C PHE A 149 11.82 2.49 6.35
N ASN A 150 11.36 2.06 7.54
CA ASN A 150 9.97 1.68 7.82
C ASN A 150 9.45 0.60 6.87
N ASN A 151 10.26 -0.40 6.55
CA ASN A 151 9.83 -1.60 5.85
C ASN A 151 9.83 -2.79 6.79
N THR A 152 8.93 -3.74 6.53
CA THR A 152 8.84 -5.00 7.25
C THR A 152 8.53 -6.14 6.30
N SER A 153 8.82 -7.36 6.73
CA SER A 153 8.55 -8.58 5.97
C SER A 153 7.54 -9.43 6.71
N LEU A 154 6.49 -9.85 6.01
CA LEU A 154 5.47 -10.73 6.56
C LEU A 154 5.35 -12.01 5.74
N THR A 155 5.03 -13.09 6.45
CA THR A 155 4.64 -14.37 5.87
C THR A 155 3.30 -14.82 6.41
N GLY A 156 2.40 -15.31 5.55
CA GLY A 156 1.13 -15.90 5.98
C GLY A 156 0.05 -15.86 4.90
N ASN A 157 -1.21 -15.99 5.30
CA ASN A 157 -2.38 -15.82 4.41
C ASN A 157 -3.31 -14.67 4.87
N THR A 158 -2.90 -13.91 5.88
CA THR A 158 -3.70 -12.83 6.47
C THR A 158 -2.81 -11.62 6.73
N LEU A 159 -3.22 -10.44 6.28
CA LEU A 159 -2.65 -9.16 6.64
C LEU A 159 -3.59 -8.49 7.65
N ASN A 160 -3.18 -8.44 8.93
CA ASN A 160 -3.90 -7.68 9.95
C ASN A 160 -3.38 -6.24 9.97
N VAL A 161 -4.18 -5.30 9.44
CA VAL A 161 -3.80 -3.88 9.29
C VAL A 161 -3.43 -3.26 10.63
N GLU A 162 -4.01 -3.71 11.73
CA GLU A 162 -3.90 -3.05 13.03
C GLU A 162 -2.51 -3.23 13.65
N LEU A 163 -1.78 -4.26 13.23
CA LEU A 163 -0.38 -4.45 13.63
C LEU A 163 0.54 -3.33 13.11
N TYR A 164 0.07 -2.57 12.12
CA TYR A 164 0.81 -1.52 11.42
C TYR A 164 0.33 -0.10 11.75
N LEU A 165 -0.52 0.09 12.77
CA LEU A 165 -1.09 1.41 13.13
C LEU A 165 -0.54 1.99 14.45
N LYS A 166 0.73 1.72 14.73
CA LYS A 166 1.42 2.16 15.96
C LYS A 166 1.84 3.62 15.90
#